data_AF-A0AAV5Q3N5-F1
#
_entry.id   AF-A0AAV5Q3N5-F1
#
_cell.length_a   1.000
_cell.length_b   1.000
_cell.length_c   1.000
_cell.angle_alpha   90.00
_cell.angle_beta   90.00
_cell.angle_gamma   90.00
#
_symmetry.space_group_name_H-M   'P 1'
#
loop_
_entity.id
_entity.type
_entity.pdbx_description
1 polymer ?
#
loop_
_entity_poly.entity_id
_entity_poly.type
_entity_poly.pdbx_seq_one_letter_code
_entity_poly.pdbx_strand_id
1 'polypeptide(L)' 'MAQEQAPVKENNSNSNSKPKPCCVCKPEKEIRDECLLFNGTDAPKCQEYIAKYKQCMKGYGFDI' A
#
# COMPACT_ATOMS: atom_id res chain seq x y z
N MET A 1 20.73 32.16 -8.59
CA MET A 1 19.40 31.61 -8.26
C MET A 1 19.59 30.12 -7.98
N ALA A 2 19.19 29.71 -6.78
CA ALA A 2 19.68 28.53 -6.06
C ALA A 2 19.24 27.19 -6.66
N GLN A 3 20.15 26.22 -6.61
CA GLN A 3 19.85 24.80 -6.72
C GLN A 3 19.70 24.29 -5.28
N GLU A 4 18.49 23.93 -4.86
CA GLU A 4 18.27 23.27 -3.58
C GLU A 4 18.11 21.76 -3.85
N GLN A 5 19.15 20.99 -3.52
CA GLN A 5 19.10 19.53 -3.47
C GLN A 5 18.84 19.10 -2.04
N ALA A 6 17.70 18.46 -1.79
CA ALA A 6 17.41 17.80 -0.52
C ALA A 6 17.90 16.34 -0.56
N PRO A 7 18.72 15.87 0.40
CA PRO A 7 19.04 14.46 0.54
C PRO A 7 17.92 13.76 1.33
N VAL A 8 17.08 12.96 0.67
CA VAL A 8 16.19 12.04 1.38
C VAL A 8 16.95 10.76 1.75
N LYS A 9 17.06 10.59 3.06
CA LYS A 9 17.79 9.55 3.80
C LYS A 9 17.51 8.14 3.30
N GLU A 10 18.59 7.46 2.95
CA GLU A 10 18.74 6.02 3.03
C GLU A 10 18.53 5.57 4.49
N ASN A 11 17.63 4.62 4.73
CA ASN A 11 17.52 3.91 6.00
C ASN A 11 17.78 2.42 5.75
N ASN A 12 19.05 2.07 5.85
CA ASN A 12 19.52 0.71 6.04
C ASN A 12 19.15 0.25 7.46
N SER A 13 18.51 -0.91 7.63
CA SER A 13 18.96 -1.99 8.52
C SER A 13 17.86 -3.01 8.86
N ASN A 14 18.30 -4.26 9.00
CA ASN A 14 17.73 -5.37 9.77
C ASN A 14 16.71 -6.32 9.11
N SER A 15 17.25 -7.36 8.46
CA SER A 15 17.12 -8.77 8.88
C SER A 15 15.97 -9.12 9.85
N ASN A 16 14.75 -9.29 9.34
CA ASN A 16 13.80 -10.27 9.88
C ASN A 16 12.96 -10.79 8.73
N SER A 17 13.02 -12.09 8.47
CA SER A 17 12.40 -12.83 7.38
C SER A 17 10.86 -12.87 7.42
N LYS A 18 10.19 -11.77 7.76
CA LYS A 18 8.75 -11.58 7.55
C LYS A 18 8.57 -10.74 6.29
N PRO A 19 7.95 -11.26 5.22
CA PRO A 19 7.65 -10.45 4.05
C PRO A 19 6.83 -9.25 4.51
N LYS A 20 7.30 -8.04 4.18
CA LYS A 20 6.55 -6.81 4.48
C LYS A 20 5.14 -6.95 3.88
N PRO A 21 4.07 -6.53 4.57
CA PRO A 21 2.69 -6.68 4.11
C PRO A 21 2.41 -5.96 2.77
N CYS A 22 3.30 -5.06 2.34
CA CYS A 22 3.27 -4.45 1.01
C CYS A 22 3.60 -5.40 -0.15
N CYS A 23 4.11 -6.62 0.09
CA CYS A 23 4.49 -7.55 -0.98
C CYS A 23 3.45 -8.63 -1.30
N VAL A 24 2.42 -8.82 -0.46
CA VAL A 24 1.48 -9.94 -0.62
C VAL A 24 0.20 -9.53 -1.35
N CYS A 25 -0.33 -8.34 -1.06
CA CYS A 25 -1.58 -7.83 -1.64
C CYS A 25 -1.34 -6.53 -2.43
N LYS A 26 -0.20 -6.46 -3.12
CA LYS A 26 0.24 -5.33 -3.95
C LYS A 26 -0.78 -4.98 -5.06
N PRO A 27 -1.27 -5.96 -5.87
CA PRO A 27 -2.27 -5.68 -6.90
C PRO A 27 -3.59 -5.14 -6.32
N GLU A 28 -4.13 -5.73 -5.24
CA GLU A 28 -5.34 -5.18 -4.60
C GLU A 28 -5.12 -3.77 -4.05
N LYS A 29 -3.94 -3.47 -3.51
CA LYS A 29 -3.61 -2.12 -3.03
C LYS A 29 -3.55 -1.12 -4.19
N GLU A 30 -2.91 -1.49 -5.30
CA GLU A 30 -2.82 -0.63 -6.50
C GLU A 30 -4.21 -0.34 -7.06
N ILE A 31 -5.05 -1.36 -7.22
CA ILE A 31 -6.43 -1.18 -7.70
C ILE A 31 -7.26 -0.32 -6.74
N ARG A 32 -7.06 -0.49 -5.43
CA ARG A 32 -7.69 0.37 -4.43
C ARG A 32 -7.24 1.83 -4.56
N ASP A 33 -5.93 2.07 -4.65
CA ASP A 33 -5.37 3.42 -4.80
C ASP A 33 -5.83 4.07 -6.11
N GLU A 34 -5.79 3.31 -7.21
CA GLU A 34 -6.32 3.70 -8.51
C GLU A 34 -7.81 4.03 -8.39
N CYS A 35 -8.60 3.17 -7.76
CA CYS A 35 -10.02 3.42 -7.55
C CYS A 35 -10.28 4.71 -6.77
N LEU A 36 -9.56 4.95 -5.67
CA LEU A 36 -9.69 6.19 -4.88
C LEU A 36 -9.25 7.42 -5.68
N LEU A 37 -8.22 7.28 -6.53
CA LEU A 37 -7.72 8.37 -7.37
C LEU A 37 -8.70 8.73 -8.49
N PHE A 38 -9.33 7.73 -9.11
CA PHE A 38 -10.25 7.94 -10.24
C PHE A 38 -11.69 8.23 -9.81
N ASN A 39 -12.17 7.66 -8.69
CA ASN A 39 -13.56 7.78 -8.26
C ASN A 39 -13.72 8.65 -7.00
N GLY A 40 -12.63 9.00 -6.32
CA GLY A 40 -12.64 9.73 -5.05
C GLY A 40 -12.85 8.83 -3.83
N THR A 41 -12.66 9.40 -2.64
CA THR A 41 -12.74 8.70 -1.35
C THR A 41 -14.15 8.19 -0.99
N ASP A 42 -15.18 8.68 -1.69
CA ASP A 42 -16.59 8.37 -1.42
C ASP A 42 -17.14 7.27 -2.35
N ALA A 43 -16.29 6.67 -3.19
CA ALA A 43 -16.74 5.72 -4.18
C ALA A 43 -17.06 4.34 -3.55
N PRO A 44 -18.32 3.86 -3.63
CA PRO A 44 -18.70 2.57 -3.07
C PRO A 44 -17.99 1.39 -3.76
N LYS A 45 -17.59 1.57 -5.04
CA LYS A 45 -16.76 0.59 -5.76
C LYS A 45 -15.41 0.35 -5.09
N CYS A 46 -14.83 1.35 -4.42
CA CYS A 46 -13.55 1.20 -3.77
C CYS A 46 -13.65 0.39 -2.46
N GLN A 47 -14.83 0.35 -1.82
CA GLN A 47 -15.04 -0.52 -0.66
C GLN A 47 -14.86 -2.00 -1.01
N GLU A 48 -15.26 -2.41 -2.21
CA GLU A 48 -15.04 -3.80 -2.66
C GLU A 48 -13.53 -4.10 -2.76
N TYR A 49 -12.74 -3.20 -3.34
CA TYR A 49 -11.28 -3.37 -3.43
C TYR A 49 -10.60 -3.33 -2.06
N ILE A 50 -11.09 -2.51 -1.12
CA ILE A 50 -10.62 -2.49 0.28
C ILE A 50 -10.92 -3.84 0.96
N ALA A 51 -12.12 -4.39 0.76
CA ALA A 51 -12.50 -5.69 1.31
C ALA A 51 -11.62 -6.81 0.75
N LYS A 52 -11.32 -6.79 -0.56
CA LYS A 52 -10.41 -7.74 -1.20
C LYS A 52 -8.99 -7.63 -0.64
N TYR A 53 -8.47 -6.41 -0.45
CA TYR A 53 -7.17 -6.18 0.17
C TYR A 53 -7.10 -6.71 1.61
N LYS A 54 -8.12 -6.43 2.44
CA LYS A 54 -8.23 -6.97 3.81
C LYS A 54 -8.28 -8.50 3.81
N GLN A 55 -9.06 -9.09 2.89
CA GLN A 55 -9.20 -10.54 2.79
C GLN A 55 -7.89 -11.21 2.37
N CYS A 56 -7.16 -10.60 1.44
CA CYS A 56 -5.83 -11.05 1.05
C CYS A 56 -4.89 -11.01 2.25
N MET A 57 -4.79 -9.89 2.98
CA MET A 57 -3.90 -9.78 4.15
C MET A 57 -4.28 -10.74 5.28
N LYS A 58 -5.57 -10.96 5.50
CA LYS A 58 -6.10 -11.94 6.47
C LYS A 58 -5.68 -13.37 6.11
N GLY A 59 -5.64 -13.72 4.82
CA GLY A 59 -5.13 -15.02 4.35
C GLY A 59 -3.65 -15.25 4.65
N TYR A 60 -2.87 -14.17 4.78
CA TYR A 60 -1.47 -14.21 5.18
C TYR A 60 -1.23 -14.04 6.69
N GLY A 61 -2.30 -13.93 7.49
CA GLY A 61 -2.22 -13.76 8.94
C GLY A 61 -1.98 -12.32 9.41
N PHE A 62 -2.22 -11.33 8.55
CA PHE A 62 -2.16 -9.90 8.90
C PHE A 62 -3.58 -9.32 8.98
N ASP A 63 -3.98 -8.81 10.14
CA ASP A 63 -5.27 -8.14 10.35
C ASP A 63 -5.07 -6.61 10.25
N ILE A 64 -5.83 -5.94 9.37
CA ILE A 64 -5.72 -4.52 8.97
C ILE A 64 -7.09 -3.85 8.84
#